data_AF-A0A956E0U1-F1
#
_entry.id   AF-A0A956E0U1-F1
#
_cell.length_a   1.000
_cell.length_b   1.000
_cell.length_c   1.000
_cell.angle_alpha   90.00
_cell.angle_beta   90.00
_cell.angle_gamma   90.00
#
_symmetry.space_group_name_H-M   'P 1'
#
loop_
_entity.id
_entity.type
_entity.pdbx_description
1 polymer ?
#
loop_
_entity_poly.entity_id
_entity_poly.type
_entity_poly.pdbx_seq_one_letter_code
_entity_poly.pdbx_strand_id
1 'polypeptide(L)'
;MSAQTGLHAEPAPPPTSTRFERAKHRARRMRYEPNPVWMREMRQAARLSRTPLILASLTAVIALLMCSIGGIASVSTEPAKVGNVLFHTYFSLAFAVVTWVGPAVAASTIASERSGRTWHALLLTGLGAETITRGKFLAALSYISMYVVMLAPVGVLPFLFGGVTATEVLAAFLLLFWIAVLSVAFGLSLSSRFNSSAAAILVTLIISFPLSILAYVFGGPVLSDGVHDLWPGVPEGPPVWLPTAYVRADFGFAYVAFLIIIPIALVAIPAWFLYETTVANMAGPSEDRSSGLRRWFLVAGPGAALASWVAVFAVDRNNQAPAALVCIGLQLVFYFLVAMVFAGEPLGPSRRVRVHWERRGISKLKRYLGPGVMQASSLLLTFGVGSMVLTCLAGLIGEMMWSTSRFDEKMTALFVFTGYAVCFFVFTVGFVSWMRSRSTGSATPRVLTLVAVLLAMIGPWIVMAIGGALSDPDSALILAAPSPTYVFVMIDEITRSSADLQSYLAAGIACSAGWAILGLALFTAAGIRTKKAVREHDEAQARLEAVLEEEDRALEEAEAEAAAEPAPPSVDATFSPASNTATDAQSAEPESTGPATERLPEAVDSPPDDDKRGT
;
A
#
# COMPACT_ATOMS: atom_id res chain seq x y z
N MET A 1 -37.64 -4.94 -6.95
CA MET A 1 -37.28 -4.59 -5.55
C MET A 1 -36.20 -5.55 -5.10
N SER A 2 -35.12 -5.07 -4.46
CA SER A 2 -34.20 -5.99 -3.77
C SER A 2 -34.87 -6.49 -2.49
N ALA A 3 -35.00 -7.81 -2.33
CA ALA A 3 -35.65 -8.45 -1.18
C ALA A 3 -34.95 -8.15 0.17
N GLN A 4 -33.68 -7.72 0.15
CA GLN A 4 -32.90 -7.45 1.37
C GLN A 4 -32.88 -5.98 1.81
N THR A 5 -33.16 -5.03 0.91
CA THR A 5 -33.00 -3.59 1.22
C THR A 5 -34.28 -2.77 1.04
N GLY A 6 -35.32 -3.30 0.41
CA GLY A 6 -36.55 -2.54 0.09
C GLY A 6 -36.33 -1.40 -0.92
N LEU A 7 -35.11 -1.25 -1.43
CA LEU A 7 -34.73 -0.22 -2.39
C LEU A 7 -34.95 -0.73 -3.82
N HIS A 8 -35.42 0.16 -4.70
CA HIS A 8 -35.45 -0.07 -6.14
C HIS A 8 -34.00 -0.15 -6.63
N ALA A 9 -33.53 -1.34 -7.00
CA ALA A 9 -32.30 -1.47 -7.76
C ALA A 9 -32.54 -0.80 -9.13
N GLU A 10 -31.90 0.34 -9.40
CA GLU A 10 -32.01 0.98 -10.71
C GLU A 10 -31.34 0.06 -11.75
N PRO A 11 -32.04 -0.33 -12.85
CA PRO A 11 -31.43 -1.14 -13.89
C PRO A 11 -30.24 -0.39 -14.51
N ALA A 12 -29.16 -1.11 -14.81
CA ALA A 12 -27.96 -0.53 -15.36
C ALA A 12 -28.29 0.26 -16.66
N PRO A 13 -27.67 1.44 -16.86
CA PRO A 13 -27.96 2.25 -18.04
C PRO A 13 -27.53 1.47 -19.30
N PRO A 14 -28.32 1.54 -20.39
CA PRO A 14 -28.02 0.82 -21.61
C PRO A 14 -26.64 1.22 -22.17
N PRO A 15 -25.96 0.33 -22.92
CA PRO A 15 -24.60 0.57 -23.43
C PRO A 15 -24.49 1.82 -24.34
N THR A 16 -25.61 2.28 -24.89
CA THR A 16 -25.75 3.49 -25.71
C THR A 16 -25.82 4.80 -24.91
N SER A 17 -25.90 4.74 -23.57
CA SER A 17 -26.02 5.93 -22.71
C SER A 17 -24.82 6.88 -22.82
N THR A 18 -25.11 8.18 -22.82
CA THR A 18 -24.08 9.22 -22.87
C THR A 18 -23.21 9.19 -21.61
N ARG A 19 -21.99 9.75 -21.68
CA ARG A 19 -21.10 9.84 -20.51
C ARG A 19 -21.76 10.57 -19.34
N PHE A 20 -22.59 11.57 -19.64
CA PHE A 20 -23.35 12.33 -18.66
C PHE A 20 -24.43 11.49 -17.97
N GLU A 21 -25.22 10.71 -18.72
CA GLU A 21 -26.22 9.81 -18.13
C GLU A 21 -25.59 8.73 -17.25
N ARG A 22 -24.44 8.18 -17.67
CA ARG A 22 -23.66 7.26 -16.84
C ARG A 22 -23.15 7.92 -15.56
N ALA A 23 -22.70 9.18 -15.63
CA ALA A 23 -22.28 9.93 -14.46
C ALA A 23 -23.47 10.23 -13.52
N LYS A 24 -24.62 10.64 -14.08
CA LYS A 24 -25.87 10.89 -13.34
C LYS A 24 -26.39 9.62 -12.66
N HIS A 25 -26.41 8.49 -13.36
CA HIS A 25 -26.76 7.19 -12.80
C HIS A 25 -25.79 6.79 -11.68
N ARG A 26 -24.48 7.00 -11.87
CA ARG A 26 -23.47 6.72 -10.83
C ARG A 26 -23.68 7.58 -9.58
N ALA A 27 -24.00 8.86 -9.75
CA ALA A 27 -24.30 9.79 -8.66
C ALA A 27 -25.60 9.44 -7.93
N ARG A 28 -26.66 9.09 -8.68
CA ARG A 28 -27.94 8.60 -8.12
C ARG A 28 -27.72 7.32 -7.33
N ARG A 29 -27.01 6.34 -7.90
CA ARG A 29 -26.67 5.10 -7.22
C ARG A 29 -25.93 5.33 -5.91
N MET A 30 -24.96 6.26 -5.86
CA MET A 30 -24.28 6.58 -4.60
C MET A 30 -25.21 7.19 -3.54
N ARG A 31 -26.26 7.92 -3.94
CA ARG A 31 -27.23 8.52 -3.01
C ARG A 31 -28.30 7.53 -2.55
N TYR A 32 -28.80 6.68 -3.45
CA TYR A 32 -29.96 5.81 -3.21
C TYR A 32 -29.60 4.34 -2.92
N GLU A 33 -28.39 3.89 -3.27
CA GLU A 33 -27.85 2.57 -2.95
C GLU A 33 -26.52 2.74 -2.19
N PRO A 34 -26.56 3.20 -0.92
CA PRO A 34 -25.36 3.28 -0.09
C PRO A 34 -24.73 1.88 0.04
N ASN A 35 -23.42 1.84 0.25
CA ASN A 35 -22.68 0.59 0.32
C ASN A 35 -23.31 -0.34 1.41
N PRO A 36 -23.73 -1.56 1.05
CA PRO A 36 -24.44 -2.45 1.98
C PRO A 36 -23.60 -2.82 3.19
N VAL A 37 -22.28 -2.93 3.03
CA VAL A 37 -21.36 -3.22 4.13
C VAL A 37 -21.34 -2.05 5.12
N TRP A 38 -21.23 -0.80 4.64
CA TRP A 38 -21.25 0.38 5.50
C TRP A 38 -22.56 0.49 6.28
N MET A 39 -23.71 0.30 5.62
CA MET A 39 -25.02 0.31 6.28
C MET A 39 -25.15 -0.77 7.36
N ARG A 40 -24.63 -1.97 7.11
CA ARG A 40 -24.60 -3.07 8.09
C ARG A 40 -23.77 -2.67 9.31
N GLU A 41 -22.56 -2.15 9.10
CA GLU A 41 -21.67 -1.71 10.18
C GLU A 41 -22.29 -0.58 11.01
N MET A 42 -22.90 0.43 10.37
CA MET A 42 -23.55 1.54 11.09
C MET A 42 -24.77 1.08 11.91
N ARG A 43 -25.57 0.14 11.40
CA ARG A 43 -26.67 -0.45 12.18
C ARG A 43 -26.16 -1.27 13.37
N GLN A 44 -25.04 -1.96 13.22
CA GLN A 44 -24.41 -2.71 14.30
C GLN A 44 -23.80 -1.76 15.34
N ALA A 45 -23.16 -0.68 14.90
CA ALA A 45 -22.62 0.40 15.73
C ALA A 45 -23.66 0.98 16.68
N ALA A 46 -24.83 1.34 16.12
CA ALA A 46 -25.91 2.00 16.83
C ALA A 46 -26.54 1.13 17.93
N ARG A 47 -26.39 -0.21 17.84
CA ARG A 47 -26.89 -1.15 18.85
C ARG A 47 -25.95 -1.29 20.05
N LEU A 48 -24.70 -0.84 19.95
CA LEU A 48 -23.70 -1.04 20.98
C LEU A 48 -23.71 0.15 21.97
N SER A 49 -24.39 -0.01 23.10
CA SER A 49 -24.52 1.01 24.16
C SER A 49 -23.18 1.43 24.80
N ARG A 50 -22.11 0.67 24.59
CA ARG A 50 -20.78 0.95 25.15
C ARG A 50 -20.08 2.13 24.48
N THR A 51 -20.32 2.34 23.18
CA THR A 51 -19.65 3.38 22.38
C THR A 51 -19.90 4.79 22.92
N PRO A 52 -21.15 5.25 23.19
CA PRO A 52 -21.38 6.59 23.72
C PRO A 52 -20.76 6.79 25.11
N LEU A 53 -20.71 5.77 25.96
CA LEU A 53 -20.07 5.86 27.28
C LEU A 53 -18.56 6.10 27.17
N ILE A 54 -17.87 5.38 26.28
CA ILE A 54 -16.43 5.56 26.03
C ILE A 54 -16.16 6.96 25.49
N LEU A 55 -16.98 7.44 24.55
CA LEU A 55 -16.85 8.79 23.99
C LEU A 55 -17.11 9.87 25.05
N ALA A 56 -18.13 9.69 25.89
CA ALA A 56 -18.45 10.62 26.97
C ALA A 56 -17.31 10.67 28.01
N SER A 57 -16.77 9.51 28.42
CA SER A 57 -15.65 9.47 29.37
C SER A 57 -14.38 10.11 28.79
N LEU A 58 -14.07 9.83 27.52
CA LEU A 58 -12.90 10.42 26.85
C LEU A 58 -13.05 11.95 26.76
N THR A 59 -14.23 12.42 26.35
CA THR A 59 -14.52 13.86 26.24
C THR A 59 -14.48 14.54 27.60
N ALA A 60 -15.01 13.90 28.65
CA ALA A 60 -14.96 14.43 30.01
C ALA A 60 -13.52 14.54 30.53
N VAL A 61 -12.67 13.52 30.30
CA VAL A 61 -11.25 13.57 30.70
C VAL A 61 -10.51 14.69 29.97
N ILE A 62 -10.72 14.83 28.66
CA ILE A 62 -10.08 15.90 27.88
C ILE A 62 -10.60 17.27 28.32
N ALA A 63 -11.89 17.42 28.57
CA ALA A 63 -12.48 18.65 29.07
C ALA A 63 -11.90 19.04 30.44
N LEU A 64 -11.82 18.09 31.38
CA LEU A 64 -11.23 18.32 32.70
C LEU A 64 -9.76 18.71 32.61
N LEU A 65 -8.99 18.05 31.74
CA LEU A 65 -7.60 18.40 31.49
C LEU A 65 -7.47 19.84 30.94
N MET A 66 -8.30 20.21 29.96
CA MET A 66 -8.29 21.56 29.38
C MET A 66 -8.70 22.62 30.39
N CYS A 67 -9.74 22.36 31.20
CA CYS A 67 -10.15 23.26 32.27
C CYS A 67 -9.06 23.42 33.34
N SER A 68 -8.34 22.34 33.68
CA SER A 68 -7.23 22.38 34.64
C SER A 68 -6.07 23.24 34.12
N ILE A 69 -5.61 22.99 32.89
CA ILE A 69 -4.51 23.75 32.26
C ILE A 69 -4.92 25.23 32.10
N GLY A 70 -6.12 25.49 31.59
CA GLY A 70 -6.63 26.84 31.39
C GLY A 70 -6.81 27.59 32.72
N GLY A 71 -7.32 26.92 33.75
CA GLY A 71 -7.47 27.47 35.09
C GLY A 71 -6.14 27.89 35.69
N ILE A 72 -5.12 27.01 35.65
CA ILE A 72 -3.78 27.31 36.17
C ILE A 72 -3.13 28.46 35.38
N ALA A 73 -3.18 28.41 34.05
CA ALA A 73 -2.56 29.43 33.20
C ALA A 73 -3.21 30.81 33.34
N SER A 74 -4.52 30.88 33.60
CA SER A 74 -5.26 32.14 33.75
C SER A 74 -4.86 32.98 34.97
N VAL A 75 -4.19 32.39 35.97
CA VAL A 75 -3.76 33.08 37.19
C VAL A 75 -2.57 34.01 36.95
N SER A 76 -1.67 33.63 36.03
CA SER A 76 -0.37 34.28 35.84
C SER A 76 -0.15 34.85 34.44
N THR A 77 -1.01 34.51 33.48
CA THR A 77 -0.80 34.77 32.06
C THR A 77 -1.98 35.53 31.46
N GLU A 78 -1.70 36.44 30.53
CA GLU A 78 -2.72 37.19 29.78
C GLU A 78 -3.71 36.23 29.08
N PRO A 79 -5.03 36.52 29.09
CA PRO A 79 -6.04 35.62 28.52
C PRO A 79 -5.75 35.17 27.08
N ALA A 80 -5.27 36.08 26.22
CA ALA A 80 -4.96 35.76 24.82
C ALA A 80 -3.83 34.72 24.67
N LYS A 81 -2.82 34.74 25.55
CA LYS A 81 -1.74 33.73 25.57
C LYS A 81 -2.26 32.40 26.11
N VAL A 82 -3.15 32.42 27.11
CA VAL A 82 -3.84 31.21 27.62
C VAL A 82 -4.65 30.54 26.50
N GLY A 83 -5.41 31.31 25.72
CA GLY A 83 -6.16 30.79 24.56
C GLY A 83 -5.25 30.12 23.52
N ASN A 84 -4.11 30.72 23.20
CA ASN A 84 -3.13 30.13 22.28
C ASN A 84 -2.55 28.80 22.81
N VAL A 85 -2.14 28.76 24.09
CA VAL A 85 -1.62 27.53 24.73
C VAL A 85 -2.67 26.42 24.72
N LEU A 86 -3.92 26.74 25.06
CA LEU A 86 -5.02 25.78 25.05
C LEU A 86 -5.31 25.25 23.64
N PHE A 87 -5.25 26.11 22.62
CA PHE A 87 -5.45 25.71 21.22
C PHE A 87 -4.41 24.68 20.78
N HIS A 88 -3.11 24.99 20.96
CA HIS A 88 -2.05 24.06 20.56
C HIS A 88 -2.11 22.77 21.37
N THR A 89 -2.38 22.84 22.67
CA THR A 89 -2.47 21.64 23.53
C THR A 89 -3.64 20.75 23.13
N TYR A 90 -4.82 21.33 22.93
CA TYR A 90 -6.02 20.59 22.52
C TYR A 90 -5.83 19.90 21.17
N PHE A 91 -5.38 20.63 20.14
CA PHE A 91 -5.24 20.07 18.79
C PHE A 91 -4.09 19.06 18.70
N SER A 92 -3.08 19.17 19.54
CA SER A 92 -2.02 18.15 19.66
C SER A 92 -2.55 16.85 20.28
N LEU A 93 -3.38 16.95 21.32
CA LEU A 93 -4.04 15.79 21.91
C LEU A 93 -5.05 15.16 20.95
N ALA A 94 -5.83 15.99 20.24
CA ALA A 94 -6.77 15.53 19.23
C ALA A 94 -6.04 14.82 18.06
N PHE A 95 -4.89 15.34 17.62
CA PHE A 95 -4.03 14.68 16.65
C PHE A 95 -3.55 13.31 17.15
N ALA A 96 -3.08 13.22 18.40
CA ALA A 96 -2.68 11.94 19.01
C ALA A 96 -3.84 10.94 19.06
N VAL A 97 -5.04 11.37 19.46
CA VAL A 97 -6.24 10.53 19.45
C VAL A 97 -6.54 10.02 18.03
N VAL A 98 -6.55 10.89 17.02
CA VAL A 98 -6.85 10.51 15.63
C VAL A 98 -5.78 9.56 15.05
N THR A 99 -4.51 9.77 15.37
CA THR A 99 -3.39 8.98 14.82
C THR A 99 -3.07 7.71 15.60
N TRP A 100 -3.57 7.56 16.84
CA TRP A 100 -3.39 6.34 17.63
C TRP A 100 -4.66 5.50 17.71
N VAL A 101 -5.81 6.12 17.99
CA VAL A 101 -7.10 5.42 18.05
C VAL A 101 -7.61 5.10 16.65
N GLY A 102 -7.46 6.04 15.72
CA GLY A 102 -7.96 5.88 14.36
C GLY A 102 -7.45 4.64 13.61
N PRO A 103 -6.14 4.41 13.51
CA PRO A 103 -5.62 3.25 12.83
C PRO A 103 -5.85 1.98 13.65
N ALA A 104 -5.88 2.03 14.99
CA ALA A 104 -6.21 0.87 15.83
C ALA A 104 -7.65 0.40 15.61
N VAL A 105 -8.62 1.32 15.57
CA VAL A 105 -10.02 1.01 15.25
C VAL A 105 -10.11 0.41 13.85
N ALA A 106 -9.50 1.05 12.84
CA ALA A 106 -9.49 0.53 11.47
C ALA A 106 -8.81 -0.84 11.35
N ALA A 107 -7.70 -1.06 12.07
CA ALA A 107 -6.94 -2.31 12.10
C ALA A 107 -7.75 -3.49 12.65
N SER A 108 -8.75 -3.24 13.47
CA SER A 108 -9.64 -4.28 13.98
C SER A 108 -10.71 -4.73 12.98
N THR A 109 -11.09 -3.88 12.00
CA THR A 109 -12.34 -4.06 11.23
C THR A 109 -12.37 -5.24 10.26
N ILE A 110 -11.24 -5.58 9.63
CA ILE A 110 -11.12 -6.75 8.72
C ILE A 110 -10.62 -7.96 9.53
N ALA A 111 -9.60 -7.76 10.36
CA ALA A 111 -9.00 -8.82 11.15
C ALA A 111 -9.99 -9.47 12.14
N SER A 112 -10.95 -8.71 12.70
CA SER A 112 -12.01 -9.26 13.57
C SER A 112 -13.02 -10.14 12.84
N GLU A 113 -13.30 -9.89 11.55
CA GLU A 113 -14.15 -10.79 10.75
C GLU A 113 -13.43 -12.09 10.40
N ARG A 114 -12.11 -12.04 10.22
CA ARG A 114 -11.30 -13.23 10.02
C ARG A 114 -11.22 -14.07 11.28
N SER A 115 -10.92 -13.47 12.43
CA SER A 115 -10.88 -14.19 13.70
C SER A 115 -12.28 -14.68 14.13
N GLY A 116 -13.33 -13.94 13.79
CA GLY A 116 -14.73 -14.30 14.04
C GLY A 116 -15.34 -15.30 13.04
N ARG A 117 -14.58 -15.80 12.06
CA ARG A 117 -15.03 -16.74 11.00
C ARG A 117 -16.21 -16.24 10.15
N THR A 118 -16.49 -14.94 10.12
CA THR A 118 -17.55 -14.33 9.29
C THR A 118 -17.05 -13.88 7.92
N TRP A 119 -15.74 -13.90 7.70
CA TRP A 119 -15.11 -13.51 6.44
C TRP A 119 -15.58 -14.36 5.24
N HIS A 120 -15.68 -15.69 5.39
CA HIS A 120 -16.13 -16.57 4.31
C HIS A 120 -17.59 -16.31 3.93
N ALA A 121 -18.45 -16.06 4.92
CA ALA A 121 -19.84 -15.68 4.66
C ALA A 121 -19.93 -14.36 3.87
N LEU A 122 -19.05 -13.39 4.16
CA LEU A 122 -18.97 -12.15 3.40
C LEU A 122 -18.52 -12.40 1.94
N LEU A 123 -17.56 -13.29 1.71
CA LEU A 123 -17.12 -13.64 0.34
C LEU A 123 -18.22 -14.36 -0.46
N LEU A 124 -19.06 -15.16 0.19
CA LEU A 124 -20.18 -15.86 -0.45
C LEU A 124 -21.30 -14.91 -0.92
N THR A 125 -21.33 -13.66 -0.45
CA THR A 125 -22.32 -12.66 -0.93
C THR A 125 -22.09 -12.19 -2.37
N GLY A 126 -20.96 -12.56 -2.99
CA GLY A 126 -20.61 -12.12 -4.35
C GLY A 126 -20.22 -10.65 -4.46
N LEU A 127 -20.03 -9.94 -3.34
CA LEU A 127 -19.53 -8.56 -3.34
C LEU A 127 -18.05 -8.52 -3.73
N GLY A 128 -17.71 -7.67 -4.70
CA GLY A 128 -16.31 -7.48 -5.12
C GLY A 128 -15.45 -6.82 -4.03
N ALA A 129 -14.15 -7.14 -4.02
CA ALA A 129 -13.19 -6.64 -3.03
C ALA A 129 -13.24 -5.12 -2.83
N GLU A 130 -13.28 -4.33 -3.91
CA GLU A 130 -13.38 -2.86 -3.85
C GLU A 130 -14.64 -2.38 -3.10
N THR A 131 -15.77 -3.08 -3.27
CA THR A 131 -17.02 -2.73 -2.59
C THR A 131 -16.92 -3.03 -1.10
N ILE A 132 -16.32 -4.15 -0.74
CA ILE A 132 -16.06 -4.50 0.66
C ILE A 132 -15.10 -3.49 1.31
N THR A 133 -13.98 -3.17 0.65
CA THR A 133 -12.99 -2.19 1.14
C THR A 133 -13.63 -0.85 1.40
N ARG A 134 -14.39 -0.32 0.43
CA ARG A 134 -15.04 0.98 0.55
C ARG A 134 -16.01 1.02 1.73
N GLY A 135 -16.74 -0.08 1.97
CA GLY A 135 -17.70 -0.17 3.06
C GLY A 135 -17.01 -0.15 4.42
N LYS A 136 -15.93 -0.93 4.57
CA LYS A 136 -15.09 -0.97 5.78
C LYS A 136 -14.37 0.36 6.03
N PHE A 137 -13.83 0.97 4.98
CA PHE A 137 -13.20 2.29 5.05
C PHE A 137 -14.18 3.37 5.53
N LEU A 138 -15.37 3.47 4.91
CA LEU A 138 -16.38 4.45 5.30
C LEU A 138 -16.90 4.21 6.72
N ALA A 139 -17.05 2.94 7.14
CA ALA A 139 -17.44 2.60 8.49
C ALA A 139 -16.39 3.08 9.51
N ALA A 140 -15.12 2.72 9.32
CA ALA A 140 -14.02 3.14 10.18
C ALA A 140 -13.86 4.68 10.22
N LEU A 141 -13.98 5.35 9.07
CA LEU A 141 -13.95 6.81 8.99
C LEU A 141 -15.12 7.45 9.74
N SER A 142 -16.33 6.87 9.65
CA SER A 142 -17.50 7.35 10.40
C SER A 142 -17.29 7.26 11.91
N TYR A 143 -16.70 6.15 12.38
CA TYR A 143 -16.39 5.99 13.81
C TYR A 143 -15.41 7.06 14.29
N ILE A 144 -14.29 7.28 13.60
CA ILE A 144 -13.31 8.30 13.99
C ILE A 144 -13.88 9.70 13.86
N SER A 145 -14.70 9.95 12.84
CA SER A 145 -15.42 11.21 12.69
C SER A 145 -16.29 11.50 13.90
N MET A 146 -16.94 10.48 14.48
CA MET A 146 -17.72 10.61 15.71
C MET A 146 -16.85 11.01 16.91
N TYR A 147 -15.63 10.51 17.02
CA TYR A 147 -14.67 10.97 18.05
C TYR A 147 -14.34 12.46 17.87
N VAL A 148 -14.02 12.89 16.65
CA VAL A 148 -13.68 14.30 16.36
C VAL A 148 -14.86 15.22 16.66
N VAL A 149 -16.08 14.85 16.22
CA VAL A 149 -17.29 15.63 16.47
C VAL A 149 -17.61 15.72 17.98
N MET A 150 -17.46 14.62 18.71
CA MET A 150 -17.72 14.61 20.15
C MET A 150 -16.72 15.46 20.94
N LEU A 151 -15.47 15.54 20.48
CA LEU A 151 -14.44 16.39 21.08
C LEU A 151 -14.61 17.86 20.70
N ALA A 152 -15.37 18.18 19.64
CA ALA A 152 -15.49 19.52 19.10
C ALA A 152 -15.90 20.61 20.11
N PRO A 153 -16.85 20.39 21.03
CA PRO A 153 -17.22 21.39 22.03
C PRO A 153 -16.04 21.83 22.90
N VAL A 154 -15.14 20.91 23.26
CA VAL A 154 -13.94 21.22 24.05
C VAL A 154 -12.93 22.03 23.22
N GLY A 155 -12.84 21.77 21.91
CA GLY A 155 -11.93 22.48 21.01
C GLY A 155 -12.33 23.93 20.70
N VAL A 156 -13.54 24.34 21.07
CA VAL A 156 -13.99 25.75 20.97
C VAL A 156 -13.59 26.56 22.21
N LEU A 157 -13.28 25.92 23.35
CA LEU A 157 -12.88 26.63 24.58
C LEU A 157 -11.68 27.59 24.40
N PRO A 158 -10.62 27.26 23.65
CA PRO A 158 -9.49 28.18 23.44
C PRO A 158 -9.91 29.52 22.82
N PHE A 159 -10.92 29.53 21.94
CA PHE A 159 -11.45 30.74 21.31
C PHE A 159 -12.09 31.69 22.33
N LEU A 160 -12.66 31.20 23.43
CA LEU A 160 -13.31 32.04 24.45
C LEU A 160 -12.32 32.91 25.23
N PHE A 161 -11.06 32.49 25.35
CA PHE A 161 -10.01 33.25 26.05
C PHE A 161 -9.34 34.33 25.17
N GLY A 162 -9.65 34.35 23.87
CA GLY A 162 -9.01 35.22 22.89
C GLY A 162 -7.66 34.68 22.37
N GLY A 163 -7.04 35.39 21.44
CA GLY A 163 -5.73 35.01 20.84
C GLY A 163 -5.80 34.00 19.68
N VAL A 164 -6.94 33.32 19.51
CA VAL A 164 -7.25 32.42 18.37
C VAL A 164 -8.61 32.77 17.81
N THR A 165 -8.74 32.74 16.49
CA THR A 165 -9.97 33.05 15.75
C THR A 165 -10.82 31.80 15.52
N ALA A 166 -12.15 31.95 15.38
CA ALA A 166 -13.05 30.83 15.09
C ALA A 166 -12.70 30.13 13.75
N THR A 167 -12.17 30.87 12.79
CA THR A 167 -11.69 30.35 11.50
C THR A 167 -10.48 29.42 11.65
N GLU A 168 -9.55 29.73 12.56
CA GLU A 168 -8.40 28.86 12.86
C GLU A 168 -8.87 27.54 13.50
N VAL A 169 -9.83 27.60 14.42
CA VAL A 169 -10.43 26.41 15.03
C VAL A 169 -11.13 25.54 13.99
N LEU A 170 -11.92 26.15 13.10
CA LEU A 170 -12.60 25.42 12.02
C LEU A 170 -11.60 24.76 11.05
N ALA A 171 -10.56 25.49 10.63
CA ALA A 171 -9.50 24.96 9.77
C ALA A 171 -8.77 23.78 10.44
N ALA A 172 -8.51 23.87 11.74
CA ALA A 172 -7.89 22.80 12.51
C ALA A 172 -8.75 21.51 12.55
N PHE A 173 -10.07 21.64 12.73
CA PHE A 173 -10.96 20.48 12.63
C PHE A 173 -10.97 19.86 11.23
N LEU A 174 -11.01 20.67 10.17
CA LEU A 174 -10.98 20.17 8.78
C LEU A 174 -9.67 19.41 8.49
N LEU A 175 -8.54 19.92 8.96
CA LEU A 175 -7.25 19.25 8.86
C LEU A 175 -7.21 17.94 9.68
N LEU A 176 -7.81 17.91 10.88
CA LEU A 176 -7.94 16.67 11.65
C LEU A 176 -8.76 15.62 10.91
N PHE A 177 -9.88 16.00 10.27
CA PHE A 177 -10.64 15.08 9.41
C PHE A 177 -9.81 14.56 8.24
N TRP A 178 -9.00 15.43 7.64
CA TRP A 178 -8.12 15.05 6.54
C TRP A 178 -7.05 14.05 6.99
N ILE A 179 -6.42 14.27 8.14
CA ILE A 179 -5.47 13.33 8.75
C ILE A 179 -6.16 12.01 9.13
N ALA A 180 -7.42 12.05 9.57
CA ALA A 180 -8.19 10.85 9.89
C ALA A 180 -8.37 9.93 8.66
N VAL A 181 -8.51 10.47 7.45
CA VAL A 181 -8.57 9.67 6.20
C VAL A 181 -7.32 8.81 6.05
N LEU A 182 -6.13 9.40 6.22
CA LEU A 182 -4.86 8.68 6.13
C LEU A 182 -4.72 7.65 7.26
N SER A 183 -5.08 8.04 8.49
CA SER A 183 -5.06 7.18 9.67
C SER A 183 -5.92 5.91 9.47
N VAL A 184 -7.15 6.06 8.96
CA VAL A 184 -8.02 4.93 8.62
C VAL A 184 -7.40 4.05 7.55
N ALA A 185 -6.92 4.65 6.45
CA ALA A 185 -6.35 3.91 5.34
C ALA A 185 -5.15 3.07 5.81
N PHE A 186 -4.33 3.63 6.68
CA PHE A 186 -3.18 2.96 7.29
C PHE A 186 -3.59 1.74 8.12
N GLY A 187 -4.51 1.93 9.08
CA GLY A 187 -4.98 0.83 9.91
C GLY A 187 -5.67 -0.28 9.10
N LEU A 188 -6.47 0.09 8.09
CA LEU A 188 -7.17 -0.86 7.24
C LEU A 188 -6.20 -1.70 6.39
N SER A 189 -5.16 -1.06 5.84
CA SER A 189 -4.10 -1.73 5.08
C SER A 189 -3.40 -2.79 5.92
N LEU A 190 -3.05 -2.48 7.18
CA LEU A 190 -2.48 -3.47 8.09
C LEU A 190 -3.49 -4.56 8.46
N SER A 191 -4.74 -4.20 8.76
CA SER A 191 -5.83 -5.16 9.04
C SER A 191 -5.94 -6.26 7.99
N SER A 192 -5.84 -5.88 6.72
CA SER A 192 -6.00 -6.80 5.58
C SER A 192 -4.92 -7.89 5.48
N ARG A 193 -3.81 -7.78 6.21
CA ARG A 193 -2.73 -8.78 6.23
C ARG A 193 -2.76 -9.74 7.41
N PHE A 194 -3.48 -9.40 8.49
CA PHE A 194 -3.53 -10.22 9.69
C PHE A 194 -4.80 -11.06 9.76
N ASN A 195 -4.71 -12.22 10.43
CA ASN A 195 -5.85 -13.11 10.71
C ASN A 195 -6.40 -12.93 12.13
N SER A 196 -5.64 -12.27 13.01
CA SER A 196 -6.00 -11.97 14.40
C SER A 196 -6.17 -10.47 14.59
N SER A 197 -7.29 -10.05 15.18
CA SER A 197 -7.56 -8.64 15.50
C SER A 197 -6.57 -8.08 16.51
N ALA A 198 -6.19 -8.85 17.52
CA ALA A 198 -5.21 -8.42 18.52
C ALA A 198 -3.83 -8.17 17.88
N ALA A 199 -3.37 -9.08 17.01
CA ALA A 199 -2.10 -8.91 16.30
C ALA A 199 -2.14 -7.70 15.35
N ALA A 200 -3.26 -7.49 14.64
CA ALA A 200 -3.43 -6.34 13.76
C ALA A 200 -3.34 -5.02 14.53
N ILE A 201 -4.03 -4.91 15.68
CA ILE A 201 -4.01 -3.69 16.52
C ILE A 201 -2.60 -3.45 17.07
N LEU A 202 -1.96 -4.48 17.63
CA LEU A 202 -0.63 -4.36 18.24
C LEU A 202 0.42 -3.89 17.23
N VAL A 203 0.50 -4.52 16.05
CA VAL A 203 1.45 -4.11 15.01
C VAL A 203 1.13 -2.72 14.49
N THR A 204 -0.15 -2.39 14.33
CA THR A 204 -0.57 -1.05 13.90
C THR A 204 -0.14 0.02 14.89
N LEU A 205 -0.28 -0.21 16.20
CA LEU A 205 0.15 0.75 17.22
C LEU A 205 1.68 0.87 17.28
N ILE A 206 2.41 -0.25 17.19
CA ILE A 206 3.89 -0.25 17.18
C ILE A 206 4.44 0.60 16.01
N ILE A 207 3.78 0.59 14.85
CA ILE A 207 4.22 1.37 13.69
C ILE A 207 3.64 2.79 13.72
N SER A 208 2.35 2.96 14.03
CA SER A 208 1.67 4.25 14.00
C SER A 208 2.20 5.22 15.06
N PHE A 209 2.53 4.73 16.25
CA PHE A 209 3.00 5.58 17.35
C PHE A 209 4.30 6.34 16.99
N PRO A 210 5.43 5.69 16.64
CA PRO A 210 6.64 6.42 16.27
C PRO A 210 6.45 7.25 14.99
N LEU A 211 5.68 6.75 14.01
CA LEU A 211 5.40 7.49 12.78
C LEU A 211 4.61 8.77 13.05
N SER A 212 3.64 8.74 13.97
CA SER A 212 2.85 9.91 14.36
C SER A 212 3.69 10.94 15.11
N ILE A 213 4.63 10.50 15.96
CA ILE A 213 5.57 11.39 16.65
C ILE A 213 6.48 12.05 15.63
N LEU A 214 7.03 11.27 14.69
CA LEU A 214 7.86 11.79 13.60
C LEU A 214 7.08 12.81 12.78
N ALA A 215 5.86 12.49 12.35
CA ALA A 215 5.02 13.40 11.57
C ALA A 215 4.66 14.67 12.35
N TYR A 216 4.42 14.57 13.66
CA TYR A 216 4.10 15.70 14.52
C TYR A 216 5.31 16.62 14.76
N VAL A 217 6.49 16.06 15.02
CA VAL A 217 7.72 16.84 15.26
C VAL A 217 8.20 17.50 13.97
N PHE A 218 8.31 16.72 12.87
CA PHE A 218 8.81 17.22 11.60
C PHE A 218 7.79 18.10 10.88
N GLY A 219 6.49 17.78 10.93
CA GLY A 219 5.43 18.57 10.29
C GLY A 219 4.90 19.72 11.15
N GLY A 220 5.15 19.69 12.46
CA GLY A 220 4.78 20.73 13.42
C GLY A 220 5.93 21.71 13.62
N PRO A 221 6.65 21.69 14.76
CA PRO A 221 7.64 22.71 15.09
C PRO A 221 8.73 22.91 14.02
N VAL A 222 9.34 21.83 13.51
CA VAL A 222 10.45 21.93 12.55
C VAL A 222 10.03 22.63 11.25
N LEU A 223 8.83 22.32 10.75
CA LEU A 223 8.32 22.96 9.55
C LEU A 223 7.78 24.37 9.83
N SER A 224 7.27 24.61 11.05
CA SER A 224 6.82 25.94 11.49
C SER A 224 7.96 26.96 11.40
N ASP A 225 9.15 26.57 11.84
CA ASP A 225 10.32 27.46 11.85
C ASP A 225 10.69 27.88 10.42
N GLY A 226 10.77 26.92 9.49
CA GLY A 226 11.06 27.23 8.07
C GLY A 226 9.93 27.97 7.34
N VAL A 227 8.70 27.90 7.84
CA VAL A 227 7.55 28.62 7.26
C VAL A 227 7.44 30.05 7.81
N HIS A 228 7.91 30.32 9.03
CA HIS A 228 7.93 31.67 9.58
C HIS A 228 8.73 32.63 8.70
N ASP A 229 9.87 32.16 8.18
CA ASP A 229 10.70 32.93 7.26
C ASP A 229 9.93 33.37 5.99
N LEU A 230 8.96 32.57 5.55
CA LEU A 230 8.10 32.87 4.40
C LEU A 230 6.91 33.76 4.77
N TRP A 231 6.34 33.57 5.96
CA TRP A 231 5.21 34.35 6.47
C TRP A 231 5.41 34.74 7.94
N PRO A 232 5.96 35.95 8.21
CA PRO A 232 6.20 36.44 9.57
C PRO A 232 4.92 36.56 10.43
N GLY A 233 3.74 36.53 9.81
CA GLY A 233 2.44 36.52 10.49
C GLY A 233 2.08 35.19 11.18
N VAL A 234 2.80 34.11 10.89
CA VAL A 234 2.65 32.80 11.56
C VAL A 234 3.62 32.74 12.74
N PRO A 235 3.21 32.43 13.98
CA PRO A 235 4.14 32.39 15.11
C PRO A 235 5.22 31.31 14.95
N GLU A 236 6.46 31.57 15.40
CA GLU A 236 7.58 30.62 15.42
C GLU A 236 7.46 29.59 16.55
N GLY A 237 7.65 28.31 16.23
CA GLY A 237 7.70 27.22 17.21
C GLY A 237 6.40 26.51 17.65
N PRO A 238 5.15 26.98 17.42
CA PRO A 238 4.00 26.19 17.84
C PRO A 238 3.89 24.89 17.04
N PRO A 239 3.48 23.79 17.68
CA PRO A 239 3.35 22.51 16.98
C PRO A 239 2.19 22.46 15.99
N VAL A 240 1.15 23.27 16.20
CA VAL A 240 -0.06 23.30 15.36
C VAL A 240 -0.18 24.64 14.66
N TRP A 241 0.68 24.88 13.67
CA TRP A 241 0.78 26.16 12.95
C TRP A 241 -0.05 26.20 11.66
N LEU A 242 -0.31 25.06 10.99
CA LEU A 242 -1.05 25.01 9.72
C LEU A 242 -2.39 25.77 9.74
N PRO A 243 -3.28 25.60 10.75
CA PRO A 243 -4.54 26.34 10.80
C PRO A 243 -4.34 27.86 10.88
N THR A 244 -3.34 28.31 11.64
CA THR A 244 -2.99 29.73 11.76
C THR A 244 -2.44 30.28 10.44
N ALA A 245 -1.64 29.48 9.73
CA ALA A 245 -1.11 29.85 8.42
C ALA A 245 -2.22 30.02 7.37
N TYR A 246 -3.25 29.16 7.36
CA TYR A 246 -4.38 29.35 6.43
C TYR A 246 -5.09 30.69 6.55
N VAL A 247 -5.12 31.26 7.76
CA VAL A 247 -5.85 32.50 8.06
C VAL A 247 -4.94 33.73 7.98
N ARG A 248 -3.68 33.60 8.39
CA ARG A 248 -2.75 34.73 8.54
C ARG A 248 -1.73 34.89 7.42
N ALA A 249 -1.53 33.86 6.58
CA ALA A 249 -0.58 33.96 5.47
C ALA A 249 -1.16 34.78 4.32
N ASP A 250 -0.29 35.57 3.68
CA ASP A 250 -0.66 36.36 2.51
C ASP A 250 -1.01 35.48 1.31
N PHE A 251 -2.07 35.85 0.59
CA PHE A 251 -2.54 35.11 -0.57
C PHE A 251 -1.55 35.27 -1.74
N GLY A 252 -1.01 34.15 -2.21
CA GLY A 252 -0.07 34.13 -3.33
C GLY A 252 0.21 32.71 -3.82
N PHE A 253 1.17 32.57 -4.73
CA PHE A 253 1.58 31.26 -5.24
C PHE A 253 2.07 30.33 -4.12
N ALA A 254 2.88 30.85 -3.19
CA ALA A 254 3.37 30.09 -2.04
C ALA A 254 2.23 29.58 -1.16
N TYR A 255 1.18 30.38 -0.95
CA TYR A 255 -0.01 29.96 -0.19
C TYR A 255 -0.67 28.73 -0.82
N VAL A 256 -0.92 28.78 -2.13
CA VAL A 256 -1.55 27.68 -2.86
C VAL A 256 -0.65 26.43 -2.87
N ALA A 257 0.65 26.60 -3.07
CA ALA A 257 1.59 25.47 -3.11
C ALA A 257 1.75 24.79 -1.73
N PHE A 258 2.13 25.55 -0.70
CA PHE A 258 2.49 25.00 0.62
C PHE A 258 1.32 24.75 1.55
N LEU A 259 0.24 25.55 1.47
CA LEU A 259 -0.92 25.36 2.35
C LEU A 259 -2.01 24.53 1.67
N ILE A 260 -2.14 24.50 0.34
CA ILE A 260 -3.20 23.72 -0.31
C ILE A 260 -2.65 22.44 -0.95
N ILE A 261 -1.77 22.56 -1.94
CA ILE A 261 -1.36 21.42 -2.77
C ILE A 261 -0.55 20.40 -1.98
N ILE A 262 0.48 20.84 -1.25
CA ILE A 262 1.39 19.94 -0.52
C ILE A 262 0.67 19.15 0.59
N PRO A 263 -0.12 19.77 1.50
CA PRO A 263 -0.80 19.02 2.56
C PRO A 263 -1.86 18.06 2.02
N ILE A 264 -2.56 18.45 0.94
CA ILE A 264 -3.49 17.55 0.24
C ILE A 264 -2.74 16.37 -0.35
N ALA A 265 -1.63 16.59 -1.06
CA ALA A 265 -0.85 15.53 -1.69
C ALA A 265 -0.23 14.58 -0.65
N LEU A 266 0.33 15.11 0.44
CA LEU A 266 1.01 14.36 1.50
C LEU A 266 0.07 13.40 2.23
N VAL A 267 -1.23 13.71 2.29
CA VAL A 267 -2.26 12.84 2.87
C VAL A 267 -2.92 11.96 1.80
N ALA A 268 -3.36 12.54 0.68
CA ALA A 268 -4.14 11.83 -0.33
C ALA A 268 -3.33 10.76 -1.06
N ILE A 269 -2.07 11.02 -1.43
CA ILE A 269 -1.26 10.07 -2.19
C ILE A 269 -0.97 8.81 -1.36
N PRO A 270 -0.49 8.91 -0.09
CA PRO A 270 -0.31 7.73 0.75
C PRO A 270 -1.63 7.07 1.15
N ALA A 271 -2.70 7.84 1.42
CA ALA A 271 -4.00 7.25 1.75
C ALA A 271 -4.57 6.44 0.57
N TRP A 272 -4.43 6.95 -0.66
CA TRP A 272 -4.83 6.21 -1.86
C TRP A 272 -3.98 4.95 -2.05
N PHE A 273 -2.67 5.02 -1.86
CA PHE A 273 -1.81 3.82 -1.85
C PHE A 273 -2.31 2.77 -0.86
N LEU A 274 -2.52 3.15 0.40
CA LEU A 274 -2.94 2.25 1.47
C LEU A 274 -4.34 1.67 1.24
N TYR A 275 -5.24 2.46 0.63
CA TYR A 275 -6.54 1.97 0.20
C TYR A 275 -6.41 0.90 -0.90
N GLU A 276 -5.62 1.16 -1.94
CA GLU A 276 -5.43 0.21 -3.05
C GLU A 276 -4.67 -1.04 -2.60
N THR A 277 -3.72 -0.94 -1.65
CA THR A 277 -3.09 -2.13 -1.05
C THR A 277 -4.11 -2.97 -0.28
N THR A 278 -5.06 -2.33 0.39
CA THR A 278 -6.16 -3.03 1.07
C THR A 278 -7.04 -3.77 0.06
N VAL A 279 -7.42 -3.10 -1.04
CA VAL A 279 -8.18 -3.73 -2.14
C VAL A 279 -7.40 -4.92 -2.70
N ALA A 280 -6.11 -4.76 -2.97
CA ALA A 280 -5.25 -5.81 -3.52
C ALA A 280 -5.07 -7.01 -2.58
N ASN A 281 -5.03 -6.78 -1.26
CA ASN A 281 -4.92 -7.85 -0.26
C ASN A 281 -6.24 -8.60 -0.05
N MET A 282 -7.38 -7.98 -0.36
CA MET A 282 -8.70 -8.63 -0.28
C MET A 282 -9.13 -9.29 -1.60
N ALA A 283 -8.59 -8.84 -2.73
CA ALA A 283 -8.82 -9.44 -4.03
C ALA A 283 -8.28 -10.88 -4.08
N GLY A 284 -9.05 -11.78 -4.70
CA GLY A 284 -8.64 -13.17 -4.87
C GLY A 284 -7.43 -13.30 -5.82
N PRO A 285 -6.69 -14.42 -5.80
CA PRO A 285 -5.56 -14.64 -6.71
C PRO A 285 -5.92 -14.61 -8.19
N SER A 286 -7.19 -14.89 -8.51
CA SER A 286 -7.73 -14.87 -9.87
C SER A 286 -8.33 -13.52 -10.28
N GLU A 287 -8.40 -12.54 -9.36
CA GLU A 287 -8.94 -11.20 -9.60
C GLU A 287 -7.84 -10.18 -9.91
N ASP A 288 -8.24 -9.01 -10.40
CA ASP A 288 -7.32 -7.91 -10.68
C ASP A 288 -6.94 -7.15 -9.41
N ARG A 289 -5.78 -7.50 -8.84
CA ARG A 289 -5.18 -6.84 -7.67
C ARG A 289 -4.22 -5.69 -8.01
N SER A 290 -3.92 -5.48 -9.29
CA SER A 290 -2.75 -4.71 -9.72
C SER A 290 -3.11 -3.37 -10.33
N SER A 291 -4.27 -3.25 -10.98
CA SER A 291 -4.64 -2.03 -11.70
C SER A 291 -4.89 -0.82 -10.80
N GLY A 292 -5.33 -1.03 -9.55
CA GLY A 292 -5.39 0.01 -8.52
C GLY A 292 -4.03 0.63 -8.22
N LEU A 293 -3.08 -0.22 -7.83
CA LEU A 293 -1.72 0.20 -7.49
C LEU A 293 -0.99 0.88 -8.65
N ARG A 294 -1.26 0.48 -9.90
CA ARG A 294 -0.64 1.14 -11.07
C ARG A 294 -1.22 2.51 -11.36
N ARG A 295 -2.53 2.70 -11.17
CA ARG A 295 -3.15 4.03 -11.29
C ARG A 295 -2.59 4.99 -10.26
N TRP A 296 -2.38 4.51 -9.03
CA TRP A 296 -1.69 5.27 -7.99
C TRP A 296 -0.25 5.62 -8.44
N PHE A 297 0.52 4.65 -8.92
CA PHE A 297 1.90 4.88 -9.34
C PHE A 297 2.02 5.90 -10.49
N LEU A 298 1.10 5.88 -11.44
CA LEU A 298 1.06 6.87 -12.54
C LEU A 298 0.90 8.32 -12.05
N VAL A 299 0.35 8.52 -10.85
CA VAL A 299 0.23 9.85 -10.23
C VAL A 299 1.41 10.10 -9.30
N ALA A 300 1.77 9.13 -8.45
CA ALA A 300 2.80 9.27 -7.44
C ALA A 300 4.23 9.38 -8.02
N GLY A 301 4.55 8.66 -9.10
CA GLY A 301 5.85 8.74 -9.77
C GLY A 301 6.16 10.14 -10.31
N PRO A 302 5.34 10.67 -11.24
CA PRO A 302 5.48 12.06 -11.70
C PRO A 302 5.32 13.08 -10.58
N GLY A 303 4.43 12.82 -9.61
CA GLY A 303 4.26 13.67 -8.43
C GLY A 303 5.53 13.80 -7.60
N ALA A 304 6.29 12.71 -7.43
CA ALA A 304 7.58 12.74 -6.76
C ALA A 304 8.62 13.58 -7.52
N ALA A 305 8.64 13.50 -8.86
CA ALA A 305 9.50 14.34 -9.68
C ALA A 305 9.17 15.83 -9.51
N LEU A 306 7.88 16.18 -9.58
CA LEU A 306 7.40 17.55 -9.39
C LEU A 306 7.71 18.07 -7.98
N ALA A 307 7.50 17.25 -6.95
CA ALA A 307 7.82 17.61 -5.57
C ALA A 307 9.33 17.90 -5.40
N SER A 308 10.18 17.08 -6.03
CA SER A 308 11.62 17.32 -6.05
C SER A 308 11.99 18.62 -6.76
N TRP A 309 11.34 18.96 -7.87
CA TRP A 309 11.59 20.22 -8.57
C TRP A 309 11.21 21.42 -7.71
N VAL A 310 10.04 21.39 -7.08
CA VAL A 310 9.62 22.43 -6.14
C VAL A 310 10.64 22.58 -5.01
N ALA A 311 11.13 21.46 -4.45
CA ALA A 311 12.15 21.48 -3.40
C ALA A 311 13.49 22.08 -3.88
N VAL A 312 13.94 21.75 -5.09
CA VAL A 312 15.18 22.29 -5.67
C VAL A 312 15.09 23.81 -5.87
N PHE A 313 13.98 24.32 -6.40
CA PHE A 313 13.80 25.76 -6.65
C PHE A 313 13.36 26.56 -5.43
N ALA A 314 12.89 25.90 -4.36
CA ALA A 314 12.55 26.56 -3.10
C ALA A 314 13.79 26.97 -2.28
N VAL A 315 14.94 26.35 -2.55
CA VAL A 315 16.20 26.60 -1.83
C VAL A 315 17.00 27.72 -2.52
N ASP A 316 17.82 28.41 -1.73
CA ASP A 316 18.74 29.46 -2.21
C ASP A 316 19.57 29.01 -3.41
N ARG A 317 19.89 29.97 -4.29
CA ARG A 317 20.58 29.74 -5.57
C ARG A 317 21.85 28.90 -5.43
N ASN A 318 22.66 29.16 -4.41
CA ASN A 318 23.93 28.45 -4.20
C ASN A 318 23.76 26.99 -3.75
N ASN A 319 22.56 26.64 -3.29
CA ASN A 319 22.22 25.36 -2.68
C ASN A 319 21.27 24.51 -3.56
N GLN A 320 21.01 24.93 -4.80
CA GLN A 320 20.12 24.20 -5.72
C GLN A 320 20.72 22.86 -6.18
N ALA A 321 22.01 22.81 -6.54
CA ALA A 321 22.68 21.55 -6.87
C ALA A 321 22.69 20.53 -5.71
N PRO A 322 23.10 20.87 -4.47
CA PRO A 322 23.03 19.93 -3.35
C PRO A 322 21.59 19.54 -2.99
N ALA A 323 20.61 20.44 -3.10
CA ALA A 323 19.20 20.09 -2.94
C ALA A 323 18.75 19.05 -3.98
N ALA A 324 19.21 19.16 -5.23
CA ALA A 324 18.91 18.19 -6.29
C ALA A 324 19.51 16.81 -5.97
N LEU A 325 20.74 16.74 -5.43
CA LEU A 325 21.35 15.49 -4.96
C LEU A 325 20.49 14.80 -3.88
N VAL A 326 20.06 15.55 -2.86
CA VAL A 326 19.18 15.02 -1.80
C VAL A 326 17.85 14.53 -2.37
N CYS A 327 17.25 15.30 -3.28
CA CYS A 327 16.00 14.93 -3.94
C CYS A 327 16.12 13.64 -4.75
N ILE A 328 17.20 13.46 -5.51
CA ILE A 328 17.47 12.22 -6.26
C ILE A 328 17.66 11.03 -5.30
N GLY A 329 18.33 11.23 -4.17
CA GLY A 329 18.45 10.22 -3.11
C GLY A 329 17.08 9.81 -2.53
N LEU A 330 16.22 10.77 -2.22
CA LEU A 330 14.85 10.50 -1.74
C LEU A 330 14.00 9.78 -2.79
N GLN A 331 14.15 10.14 -4.08
CA GLN A 331 13.50 9.42 -5.18
C GLN A 331 13.98 7.97 -5.27
N LEU A 332 15.28 7.71 -5.11
CA LEU A 332 15.83 6.35 -5.10
C LEU A 332 15.16 5.49 -4.01
N VAL A 333 15.01 6.04 -2.79
CA VAL A 333 14.30 5.37 -1.69
C VAL A 333 12.83 5.13 -2.04
N PHE A 334 12.13 6.15 -2.56
CA PHE A 334 10.73 6.02 -2.96
C PHE A 334 10.54 4.92 -4.03
N TYR A 335 11.32 4.93 -5.10
CA TYR A 335 11.20 3.94 -6.16
C TYR A 335 11.67 2.55 -5.73
N PHE A 336 12.60 2.45 -4.79
CA PHE A 336 12.95 1.18 -4.15
C PHE A 336 11.77 0.59 -3.37
N LEU A 337 11.04 1.41 -2.59
CA LEU A 337 9.83 0.96 -1.90
C LEU A 337 8.75 0.51 -2.90
N VAL A 338 8.58 1.24 -4.02
CA VAL A 338 7.67 0.81 -5.10
C VAL A 338 8.14 -0.52 -5.72
N ALA A 339 9.45 -0.73 -5.90
CA ALA A 339 10.00 -2.00 -6.36
C ALA A 339 9.62 -3.15 -5.41
N MET A 340 9.67 -2.93 -4.09
CA MET A 340 9.23 -3.92 -3.09
C MET A 340 7.73 -4.21 -3.16
N VAL A 341 6.90 -3.22 -3.48
CA VAL A 341 5.47 -3.41 -3.71
C VAL A 341 5.25 -4.27 -4.95
N PHE A 342 5.88 -3.91 -6.07
CA PHE A 342 5.75 -4.59 -7.36
C PHE A 342 6.42 -5.98 -7.40
N ALA A 343 7.35 -6.26 -6.50
CA ALA A 343 7.85 -7.61 -6.26
C ALA A 343 6.73 -8.61 -5.89
N GLY A 344 5.55 -8.14 -5.47
CA GLY A 344 4.38 -8.99 -5.20
C GLY A 344 3.49 -9.30 -6.40
N GLU A 345 3.74 -8.70 -7.57
CA GLU A 345 2.89 -8.83 -8.75
C GLU A 345 2.84 -10.28 -9.29
N PRO A 346 1.73 -10.73 -9.88
CA PRO A 346 1.70 -12.03 -10.55
C PRO A 346 2.56 -12.00 -11.83
N LEU A 347 2.93 -13.17 -12.35
CA LEU A 347 3.74 -13.26 -13.58
C LEU A 347 2.99 -12.70 -14.79
N GLY A 348 1.66 -12.89 -14.83
CA GLY A 348 0.77 -12.38 -15.86
C GLY A 348 -0.69 -12.33 -15.39
N PRO A 349 -1.61 -11.90 -16.26
CA PRO A 349 -3.03 -11.83 -15.96
C PRO A 349 -3.67 -13.22 -15.94
N SER A 350 -4.59 -13.45 -15.00
CA SER A 350 -5.38 -14.68 -14.96
C SER A 350 -6.36 -14.77 -16.13
N ARG A 351 -6.82 -15.99 -16.47
CA ARG A 351 -7.86 -16.20 -17.49
C ARG A 351 -9.14 -15.42 -17.18
N ARG A 352 -9.59 -15.43 -15.93
CA ARG A 352 -10.78 -14.66 -15.50
C ARG A 352 -10.63 -13.17 -15.80
N VAL A 353 -9.46 -12.60 -15.53
CA VAL A 353 -9.16 -11.19 -15.84
C VAL A 353 -9.14 -10.94 -17.35
N ARG A 354 -8.56 -11.85 -18.14
CA ARG A 354 -8.55 -11.75 -19.62
C ARG A 354 -9.96 -11.79 -20.21
N VAL A 355 -10.78 -12.75 -19.78
CA VAL A 355 -12.19 -12.86 -20.19
C VAL A 355 -12.97 -11.60 -19.81
N HIS A 356 -12.72 -11.05 -18.62
CA HIS A 356 -13.32 -9.79 -18.19
C HIS A 356 -12.90 -8.61 -19.07
N TRP A 357 -11.63 -8.55 -19.48
CA TRP A 357 -11.13 -7.52 -20.40
C TRP A 357 -11.75 -7.61 -21.79
N GLU A 358 -11.95 -8.82 -22.30
CA GLU A 358 -12.61 -9.09 -23.58
C GLU A 358 -14.09 -8.70 -23.52
N ARG A 359 -14.83 -9.20 -22.53
CA ARG A 359 -16.25 -8.88 -22.32
C ARG A 359 -16.51 -7.38 -22.17
N ARG A 360 -15.59 -6.64 -21.53
CA ARG A 360 -15.72 -5.18 -21.33
C ARG A 360 -15.07 -4.33 -22.42
N GLY A 361 -14.47 -4.92 -23.46
CA GLY A 361 -13.80 -4.19 -24.53
C GLY A 361 -12.68 -3.27 -24.01
N ILE A 362 -11.91 -3.72 -23.02
CA ILE A 362 -10.88 -2.89 -22.37
C ILE A 362 -9.73 -2.61 -23.35
N SER A 363 -9.35 -1.33 -23.48
CA SER A 363 -8.29 -0.87 -24.38
C SER A 363 -6.90 -1.40 -24.02
N LYS A 364 -5.99 -1.49 -24.99
CA LYS A 364 -4.61 -1.97 -24.80
C LYS A 364 -3.87 -1.23 -23.68
N LEU A 365 -4.05 0.08 -23.57
CA LEU A 365 -3.40 0.90 -22.54
C LEU A 365 -3.88 0.56 -21.12
N LYS A 366 -5.18 0.25 -20.96
CA LYS A 366 -5.71 -0.23 -19.68
C LYS A 366 -5.28 -1.66 -19.36
N ARG A 367 -5.10 -2.51 -20.38
CA ARG A 367 -4.54 -3.87 -20.20
C ARG A 367 -3.07 -3.83 -19.75
N TYR A 368 -2.31 -2.80 -20.16
CA TYR A 368 -0.94 -2.59 -19.69
C TYR A 368 -0.88 -2.15 -18.21
N LEU A 369 -1.97 -1.63 -17.66
CA LEU A 369 -2.13 -1.41 -16.22
C LEU A 369 -2.67 -2.66 -15.50
N GLY A 370 -2.83 -3.77 -16.19
CA GLY A 370 -3.38 -5.03 -15.65
C GLY A 370 -2.31 -6.00 -15.14
N PRO A 371 -2.63 -7.03 -14.38
CA PRO A 371 -1.64 -7.83 -13.63
C PRO A 371 -0.45 -8.36 -14.45
N GLY A 372 0.78 -8.27 -13.89
CA GLY A 372 1.99 -8.75 -14.55
C GLY A 372 3.29 -8.04 -14.12
N VAL A 373 4.27 -8.81 -13.68
CA VAL A 373 5.56 -8.29 -13.16
C VAL A 373 6.33 -7.48 -14.21
N MET A 374 6.39 -7.93 -15.46
CA MET A 374 7.17 -7.23 -16.50
C MET A 374 6.58 -5.87 -16.86
N GLN A 375 5.25 -5.73 -16.82
CA GLN A 375 4.58 -4.45 -17.05
C GLN A 375 4.82 -3.50 -15.87
N ALA A 376 4.74 -4.00 -14.64
CA ALA A 376 5.03 -3.23 -13.44
C ALA A 376 6.49 -2.74 -13.41
N SER A 377 7.44 -3.61 -13.72
CA SER A 377 8.87 -3.27 -13.73
C SER A 377 9.25 -2.32 -14.88
N SER A 378 8.62 -2.44 -16.06
CA SER A 378 8.85 -1.48 -17.16
C SER A 378 8.28 -0.09 -16.86
N LEU A 379 7.10 0.00 -16.24
CA LEU A 379 6.57 1.25 -15.70
C LEU A 379 7.52 1.85 -14.67
N LEU A 380 8.01 1.04 -13.74
CA LEU A 380 8.92 1.49 -12.69
C LEU A 380 10.25 2.01 -13.26
N LEU A 381 10.84 1.32 -14.25
CA LEU A 381 12.04 1.78 -14.93
C LEU A 381 11.82 3.11 -15.65
N THR A 382 10.76 3.22 -16.44
CA THR A 382 10.49 4.42 -17.25
C THR A 382 10.24 5.65 -16.40
N PHE A 383 9.35 5.57 -15.40
CA PHE A 383 9.06 6.69 -14.51
C PHE A 383 10.19 6.96 -13.52
N GLY A 384 10.85 5.93 -12.99
CA GLY A 384 11.95 6.09 -12.05
C GLY A 384 13.16 6.78 -12.67
N VAL A 385 13.64 6.27 -13.82
CA VAL A 385 14.75 6.87 -14.56
C VAL A 385 14.36 8.26 -15.07
N GLY A 386 13.16 8.40 -15.65
CA GLY A 386 12.68 9.69 -16.13
C GLY A 386 12.63 10.76 -15.03
N SER A 387 12.14 10.40 -13.84
CA SER A 387 12.08 11.29 -12.67
C SER A 387 13.45 11.75 -12.20
N MET A 388 14.42 10.84 -12.09
CA MET A 388 15.78 11.17 -11.66
C MET A 388 16.50 12.06 -12.68
N VAL A 389 16.38 11.73 -13.97
CA VAL A 389 16.95 12.53 -15.06
C VAL A 389 16.32 13.92 -15.12
N LEU A 390 15.00 14.03 -14.99
CA LEU A 390 14.30 15.32 -14.93
C LEU A 390 14.76 16.15 -13.74
N THR A 391 14.97 15.54 -12.57
CA THR A 391 15.44 16.23 -11.37
C THR A 391 16.89 16.71 -11.53
N CYS A 392 17.74 15.92 -12.16
CA CYS A 392 19.09 16.33 -12.55
C CYS A 392 19.03 17.53 -13.51
N LEU A 393 18.19 17.49 -14.55
CA LEU A 393 18.00 18.62 -15.46
C LEU A 393 17.53 19.88 -14.73
N ALA A 394 16.63 19.78 -13.76
CA ALA A 394 16.21 20.93 -12.95
C ALA A 394 17.38 21.54 -12.16
N GLY A 395 18.21 20.72 -11.52
CA GLY A 395 19.41 21.19 -10.84
C GLY A 395 20.41 21.86 -11.79
N LEU A 396 20.64 21.27 -12.97
CA LEU A 396 21.49 21.85 -14.02
C LEU A 396 20.95 23.18 -14.54
N ILE A 397 19.64 23.29 -14.75
CA ILE A 397 19.00 24.54 -15.20
C ILE A 397 19.17 25.63 -14.13
N GLY A 398 18.97 25.29 -12.86
CA GLY A 398 19.14 26.22 -11.74
C GLY A 398 20.53 26.84 -11.71
N GLU A 399 21.57 26.00 -11.81
CA GLU A 399 22.97 26.44 -11.81
C GLU A 399 23.36 27.15 -13.14
N MET A 400 22.89 26.68 -14.30
CA MET A 400 23.22 27.26 -15.61
C MET A 400 22.60 28.65 -15.82
N MET A 401 21.45 28.92 -15.19
CA MET A 401 20.78 30.22 -15.28
C MET A 401 21.58 31.34 -14.62
N TRP A 402 22.45 31.02 -13.64
CA TRP A 402 23.12 32.01 -12.80
C TRP A 402 24.65 31.93 -12.80
N SER A 403 25.24 30.82 -13.28
CA SER A 403 26.69 30.67 -13.41
C SER A 403 27.18 31.01 -14.82
N THR A 404 28.14 31.94 -14.91
CA THR A 404 28.80 32.35 -16.16
C THR A 404 29.90 31.38 -16.60
N SER A 405 30.29 30.42 -15.75
CA SER A 405 31.34 29.45 -16.04
C SER A 405 30.76 28.19 -16.71
N ARG A 406 31.42 27.67 -17.74
CA ARG A 406 31.08 26.37 -18.33
C ARG A 406 31.74 25.28 -17.49
N PHE A 407 30.92 24.37 -16.95
CA PHE A 407 31.28 23.19 -16.14
C PHE A 407 31.91 23.49 -14.77
N ASP A 408 31.07 23.88 -13.82
CA ASP A 408 31.39 23.96 -12.38
C ASP A 408 31.51 22.54 -11.75
N GLU A 409 32.26 22.41 -10.65
CA GLU A 409 32.44 21.17 -9.87
C GLU A 409 31.07 20.58 -9.45
N LYS A 410 30.13 21.45 -9.08
CA LYS A 410 28.75 21.09 -8.71
C LYS A 410 27.98 20.41 -9.82
N MET A 411 28.14 20.86 -11.06
CA MET A 411 27.47 20.28 -12.24
C MET A 411 27.99 18.87 -12.52
N THR A 412 29.31 18.70 -12.39
CA THR A 412 29.97 17.40 -12.56
C THR A 412 29.53 16.44 -11.47
N ALA A 413 29.51 16.87 -10.20
CA ALA A 413 29.02 16.08 -9.08
C ALA A 413 27.55 15.63 -9.28
N LEU A 414 26.67 16.52 -9.74
CA LEU A 414 25.28 16.21 -10.03
C LEU A 414 25.13 15.16 -11.13
N PHE A 415 25.91 15.27 -12.21
CA PHE A 415 25.88 14.31 -13.32
C PHE A 415 26.37 12.93 -12.87
N VAL A 416 27.50 12.87 -12.15
CA VAL A 416 28.08 11.63 -11.63
C VAL A 416 27.12 10.94 -10.65
N PHE A 417 26.50 11.72 -9.74
CA PHE A 417 25.53 11.17 -8.80
C PHE A 417 24.31 10.58 -9.47
N THR A 418 23.73 11.33 -10.41
CA THR A 418 22.54 10.90 -11.15
C THR A 418 22.85 9.65 -11.98
N GLY A 419 23.98 9.64 -12.69
CA GLY A 419 24.41 8.51 -13.50
C GLY A 419 24.53 7.23 -12.67
N TYR A 420 25.22 7.31 -11.53
CA TYR A 420 25.36 6.15 -10.65
C TYR A 420 24.00 5.70 -10.07
N ALA A 421 23.19 6.64 -9.56
CA ALA A 421 21.87 6.35 -8.99
C ALA A 421 20.95 5.65 -9.99
N VAL A 422 20.91 6.13 -11.24
CA VAL A 422 20.13 5.54 -12.34
C VAL A 422 20.62 4.12 -12.65
N CYS A 423 21.94 3.92 -12.80
CA CYS A 423 22.51 2.61 -13.08
C CYS A 423 22.18 1.58 -11.99
N PHE A 424 22.32 1.96 -10.72
CA PHE A 424 21.99 1.08 -9.59
C PHE A 424 20.48 0.82 -9.46
N PHE A 425 19.65 1.83 -9.76
CA PHE A 425 18.20 1.66 -9.81
C PHE A 425 17.78 0.66 -10.89
N VAL A 426 18.38 0.73 -12.08
CA VAL A 426 18.15 -0.22 -13.17
C VAL A 426 18.54 -1.64 -12.76
N PHE A 427 19.68 -1.81 -12.08
CA PHE A 427 20.03 -3.09 -11.47
C PHE A 427 18.95 -3.59 -10.50
N THR A 428 18.52 -2.73 -9.57
CA THR A 428 17.56 -3.11 -8.53
C THR A 428 16.22 -3.59 -9.13
N VAL A 429 15.69 -2.88 -10.13
CA VAL A 429 14.45 -3.30 -10.81
C VAL A 429 14.66 -4.57 -11.64
N GLY A 430 15.80 -4.72 -12.32
CA GLY A 430 16.16 -5.94 -13.04
C GLY A 430 16.23 -7.15 -12.11
N PHE A 431 16.89 -7.00 -10.96
CA PHE A 431 17.02 -8.03 -9.94
C PHE A 431 15.68 -8.42 -9.33
N VAL A 432 14.83 -7.46 -8.94
CA VAL A 432 13.46 -7.73 -8.46
C VAL A 432 12.66 -8.55 -9.47
N SER A 433 12.69 -8.14 -10.74
CA SER A 433 11.96 -8.81 -11.82
C SER A 433 12.42 -10.25 -12.00
N TRP A 434 13.74 -10.46 -11.95
CA TRP A 434 14.36 -11.76 -12.05
C TRP A 434 14.02 -12.68 -10.88
N MET A 435 14.19 -12.20 -9.64
CA MET A 435 13.85 -12.98 -8.45
C MET A 435 12.36 -13.30 -8.39
N ARG A 436 11.51 -12.37 -8.86
CA ARG A 436 10.08 -12.60 -8.94
C ARG A 436 9.71 -13.67 -9.97
N SER A 437 10.43 -13.73 -11.10
CA SER A 437 10.21 -14.76 -12.14
C SER A 437 10.56 -16.20 -11.69
N ARG A 438 11.26 -16.36 -10.56
CA ARG A 438 11.69 -17.65 -10.00
C ARG A 438 10.92 -18.08 -8.76
N SER A 439 10.27 -17.15 -8.09
CA SER A 439 9.58 -17.39 -6.83
C SER A 439 8.09 -17.66 -7.05
N THR A 440 7.53 -18.53 -6.24
CA THR A 440 6.08 -18.78 -6.17
C THR A 440 5.40 -17.76 -5.26
N GLY A 441 6.07 -17.36 -4.16
CA GLY A 441 5.59 -16.37 -3.20
C GLY A 441 6.08 -14.94 -3.43
N SER A 442 5.46 -13.97 -2.75
CA SER A 442 5.84 -12.55 -2.80
C SER A 442 6.87 -12.13 -1.75
N ALA A 443 7.09 -12.94 -0.71
CA ALA A 443 8.05 -12.64 0.36
C ALA A 443 9.50 -12.85 -0.11
N THR A 444 9.77 -14.00 -0.72
CA THR A 444 11.10 -14.38 -1.22
C THR A 444 11.77 -13.32 -2.10
N PRO A 445 11.13 -12.74 -3.14
CA PRO A 445 11.78 -11.72 -3.97
C PRO A 445 12.03 -10.42 -3.20
N ARG A 446 11.19 -10.06 -2.21
CA ARG A 446 11.39 -8.88 -1.36
C ARG A 446 12.61 -9.04 -0.46
N VAL A 447 12.68 -10.16 0.27
CA VAL A 447 13.80 -10.43 1.18
C VAL A 447 15.12 -10.53 0.41
N LEU A 448 15.14 -11.27 -0.70
CA LEU A 448 16.36 -11.43 -1.48
C LEU A 448 16.82 -10.12 -2.14
N THR A 449 15.89 -9.27 -2.57
CA THR A 449 16.27 -7.94 -3.07
C THR A 449 16.81 -7.06 -1.95
N LEU A 450 16.19 -7.06 -0.77
CA LEU A 450 16.67 -6.30 0.38
C LEU A 450 18.09 -6.73 0.76
N VAL A 451 18.33 -8.04 0.83
CA VAL A 451 19.67 -8.60 1.11
C VAL A 451 20.65 -8.23 0.00
N ALA A 452 20.27 -8.33 -1.27
CA ALA A 452 21.15 -7.97 -2.39
C ALA A 452 21.54 -6.49 -2.38
N VAL A 453 20.59 -5.59 -2.09
CA VAL A 453 20.87 -4.14 -1.97
C VAL A 453 21.75 -3.86 -0.76
N LEU A 454 21.50 -4.51 0.39
CA LEU A 454 22.34 -4.37 1.58
C LEU A 454 23.79 -4.83 1.30
N LEU A 455 23.95 -6.00 0.68
CA LEU A 455 25.26 -6.53 0.31
C LEU A 455 25.97 -5.65 -0.72
N ALA A 456 25.25 -5.10 -1.70
CA ALA A 456 25.82 -4.15 -2.64
C ALA A 456 26.27 -2.85 -1.96
N MET A 457 25.51 -2.36 -0.98
CA MET A 457 25.84 -1.14 -0.23
C MET A 457 27.02 -1.32 0.72
N ILE A 458 27.06 -2.42 1.48
CA ILE A 458 28.02 -2.61 2.59
C ILE A 458 29.22 -3.46 2.18
N GLY A 459 29.01 -4.48 1.34
CA GLY A 459 30.03 -5.47 0.99
C GLY A 459 31.34 -4.86 0.49
N PRO A 460 31.32 -3.97 -0.53
CA PRO A 460 32.54 -3.36 -1.05
C PRO A 460 33.32 -2.53 -0.01
N TRP A 461 32.64 -1.93 0.98
CA TRP A 461 33.30 -1.19 2.06
C TRP A 461 34.03 -2.12 3.02
N ILE A 462 33.48 -3.31 3.29
CA ILE A 462 34.16 -4.34 4.09
C ILE A 462 35.42 -4.82 3.36
N VAL A 463 35.31 -5.08 2.05
CA VAL A 463 36.45 -5.52 1.23
C VAL A 463 37.53 -4.43 1.20
N MET A 464 37.14 -3.16 1.03
CA MET A 464 38.07 -2.03 1.11
C MET A 464 38.74 -1.93 2.48
N ALA A 465 38.00 -2.06 3.58
CA ALA A 465 38.57 -1.98 4.93
C ALA A 465 39.62 -3.08 5.18
N ILE A 466 39.39 -4.29 4.67
CA ILE A 466 40.35 -5.40 4.74
C ILE A 466 41.55 -5.15 3.81
N GLY A 467 41.29 -4.71 2.58
CA GLY A 467 42.34 -4.44 1.59
C GLY A 467 43.26 -3.28 1.98
N GLY A 468 42.70 -2.22 2.58
CA GLY A 468 43.45 -1.06 3.07
C GLY A 468 44.29 -1.36 4.32
N ALA A 469 43.98 -2.43 5.07
CA ALA A 469 44.87 -2.92 6.11
C ALA A 469 46.13 -3.62 5.53
N LEU A 470 46.10 -4.01 4.25
CA LEU A 470 47.15 -4.78 3.57
C LEU A 470 47.90 -3.97 2.49
N SER A 471 47.43 -2.77 2.13
CA SER A 471 47.94 -1.97 1.02
C SER A 471 47.85 -0.46 1.32
N ASP A 472 48.34 0.38 0.41
CA ASP A 472 48.37 1.84 0.60
C ASP A 472 46.94 2.41 0.76
N PRO A 473 46.67 3.27 1.76
CA PRO A 473 45.31 3.72 2.10
C PRO A 473 44.57 4.39 0.95
N ASP A 474 45.28 5.15 0.12
CA ASP A 474 44.68 5.91 -0.99
C ASP A 474 44.27 4.98 -2.15
N SER A 475 45.04 3.92 -2.43
CA SER A 475 44.68 2.91 -3.45
C SER A 475 43.53 2.01 -3.01
N ALA A 476 43.34 1.84 -1.69
CA ALA A 476 42.31 0.97 -1.14
C ALA A 476 40.90 1.50 -1.39
N LEU A 477 40.69 2.82 -1.41
CA LEU A 477 39.37 3.42 -1.61
C LEU A 477 38.72 3.02 -2.95
N ILE A 478 39.52 2.78 -4.00
CA ILE A 478 39.04 2.30 -5.31
C ILE A 478 38.34 0.94 -5.19
N LEU A 479 38.71 0.11 -4.21
CA LEU A 479 38.10 -1.20 -3.99
C LEU A 479 36.63 -1.11 -3.53
N ALA A 480 36.21 0.03 -2.99
CA ALA A 480 34.82 0.31 -2.63
C ALA A 480 33.94 0.72 -3.83
N ALA A 481 34.51 0.92 -5.03
CA ALA A 481 33.80 1.40 -6.23
C ALA A 481 32.51 0.66 -6.61
N PRO A 482 32.38 -0.67 -6.40
CA PRO A 482 31.13 -1.39 -6.67
C PRO A 482 29.95 -0.96 -5.78
N SER A 483 30.17 -0.27 -4.66
CA SER A 483 29.10 0.16 -3.77
C SER A 483 28.37 1.41 -4.28
N PRO A 484 27.03 1.46 -4.22
CA PRO A 484 26.26 2.67 -4.52
C PRO A 484 26.62 3.90 -3.70
N THR A 485 27.15 3.72 -2.49
CA THR A 485 27.57 4.84 -1.64
C THR A 485 28.96 5.37 -2.00
N TYR A 486 29.71 4.68 -2.88
CA TYR A 486 30.98 5.19 -3.43
C TYR A 486 30.81 6.51 -4.18
N VAL A 487 29.60 6.80 -4.63
CA VAL A 487 29.26 8.08 -5.25
C VAL A 487 29.61 9.29 -4.38
N PHE A 488 29.54 9.15 -3.04
CA PHE A 488 29.92 10.21 -2.11
C PHE A 488 31.44 10.44 -2.09
N VAL A 489 32.24 9.39 -2.29
CA VAL A 489 33.70 9.51 -2.45
C VAL A 489 34.03 10.26 -3.74
N MET A 490 33.35 9.92 -4.85
CA MET A 490 33.55 10.64 -6.12
C MET A 490 33.17 12.11 -5.99
N ILE A 491 32.09 12.45 -5.29
CA ILE A 491 31.67 13.85 -5.08
C ILE A 491 32.71 14.59 -4.24
N ASP A 492 33.16 14.01 -3.12
CA ASP A 492 34.17 14.59 -2.26
C ASP A 492 35.48 14.85 -3.04
N GLU A 493 35.88 13.92 -3.90
CA GLU A 493 37.08 14.08 -4.72
C GLU A 493 36.93 15.16 -5.81
N ILE A 494 35.73 15.29 -6.40
CA ILE A 494 35.40 16.39 -7.33
C ILE A 494 35.53 17.74 -6.61
N THR A 495 35.07 17.85 -5.36
CA THR A 495 35.16 19.09 -4.59
C THR A 495 36.57 19.43 -4.11
N ARG A 496 37.46 18.43 -4.02
CA ARG A 496 38.87 18.63 -3.64
C ARG A 496 39.78 18.90 -4.83
N SER A 497 39.31 18.66 -6.06
CA SER A 497 40.11 18.81 -7.29
C SER A 497 41.47 18.11 -7.21
N SER A 498 41.48 16.86 -6.74
CA SER A 498 42.72 16.09 -6.51
C SER A 498 43.42 15.65 -7.81
N ALA A 499 44.69 15.24 -7.68
CA ALA A 499 45.45 14.68 -8.80
C ALA A 499 44.91 13.31 -9.27
N ASP A 500 44.26 12.55 -8.39
CA ASP A 500 43.80 11.19 -8.64
C ASP A 500 42.34 11.09 -9.08
N LEU A 501 41.65 12.24 -9.23
CA LEU A 501 40.24 12.35 -9.61
C LEU A 501 39.84 11.44 -10.79
N GLN A 502 40.69 11.35 -11.82
CA GLN A 502 40.41 10.53 -13.00
C GLN A 502 40.32 9.04 -12.68
N SER A 503 41.17 8.53 -11.77
CA SER A 503 41.21 7.13 -11.38
C SER A 503 39.94 6.74 -10.60
N TYR A 504 39.54 7.57 -9.63
CA TYR A 504 38.32 7.37 -8.85
C TYR A 504 37.07 7.43 -9.73
N LEU A 505 37.00 8.41 -10.63
CA LEU A 505 35.88 8.57 -11.55
C LEU A 505 35.79 7.41 -12.56
N ALA A 506 36.92 6.97 -13.11
CA ALA A 506 36.95 5.83 -14.04
C ALA A 506 36.46 4.53 -13.37
N ALA A 507 36.91 4.25 -12.14
CA ALA A 507 36.47 3.09 -11.37
C ALA A 507 34.96 3.13 -11.08
N GLY A 508 34.44 4.28 -10.64
CA GLY A 508 33.02 4.47 -10.36
C GLY A 508 32.15 4.35 -11.62
N ILE A 509 32.57 4.97 -12.74
CA ILE A 509 31.86 4.86 -14.03
C ILE A 509 31.85 3.40 -14.51
N ALA A 510 32.97 2.70 -14.46
CA ALA A 510 33.06 1.29 -14.86
C ALA A 510 32.11 0.40 -14.03
N CYS A 511 32.07 0.59 -12.71
CA CYS A 511 31.17 -0.15 -11.83
C CYS A 511 29.70 0.18 -12.10
N SER A 512 29.37 1.47 -12.30
CA SER A 512 28.01 1.88 -12.63
C SER A 512 27.52 1.29 -13.97
N ALA A 513 28.39 1.26 -14.98
CA ALA A 513 28.10 0.60 -16.25
C ALA A 513 27.87 -0.91 -16.05
N GLY A 514 28.66 -1.55 -15.20
CA GLY A 514 28.46 -2.95 -14.79
C GLY A 514 27.08 -3.19 -14.17
N TRP A 515 26.63 -2.33 -13.25
CA TRP A 515 25.29 -2.41 -12.67
C TRP A 515 24.18 -2.25 -13.72
N ALA A 516 24.31 -1.29 -14.63
CA ALA A 516 23.33 -1.09 -15.69
C ALA A 516 23.25 -2.32 -16.62
N ILE A 517 24.39 -2.83 -17.08
CA ILE A 517 24.46 -4.01 -17.96
C ILE A 517 23.84 -5.24 -17.26
N LEU A 518 24.24 -5.49 -16.02
CA LEU A 518 23.69 -6.59 -15.22
C LEU A 518 22.17 -6.43 -15.01
N GLY A 519 21.70 -5.22 -14.71
CA GLY A 519 20.29 -4.89 -14.56
C GLY A 519 19.46 -5.18 -15.81
N LEU A 520 19.92 -4.71 -16.98
CA LEU A 520 19.26 -4.99 -18.26
C LEU A 520 19.29 -6.49 -18.60
N ALA A 521 20.40 -7.17 -18.35
CA ALA A 521 20.50 -8.62 -18.57
C ALA A 521 19.51 -9.40 -17.69
N LEU A 522 19.40 -9.06 -16.40
CA LEU A 522 18.44 -9.68 -15.49
C LEU A 522 16.99 -9.36 -15.87
N PHE A 523 16.71 -8.12 -16.27
CA PHE A 523 15.37 -7.72 -16.73
C PHE A 523 14.94 -8.46 -17.99
N THR A 524 15.82 -8.57 -18.99
CA THR A 524 15.55 -9.30 -20.23
C THR A 524 15.37 -10.79 -19.99
N ALA A 525 16.23 -11.40 -19.16
CA ALA A 525 16.10 -12.79 -18.76
C ALA A 525 14.79 -13.07 -18.00
N ALA A 526 14.36 -12.15 -17.13
CA ALA A 526 13.07 -12.22 -16.46
C ALA A 526 11.90 -12.16 -17.47
N GLY A 527 12.01 -11.31 -18.49
CA GLY A 527 11.03 -11.20 -19.57
C GLY A 527 10.87 -12.49 -20.38
N ILE A 528 11.98 -13.15 -20.71
CA ILE A 528 11.96 -14.43 -21.43
C ILE A 528 11.31 -15.52 -20.56
N ARG A 529 11.73 -15.62 -19.29
CA ARG A 529 11.22 -16.65 -18.36
C ARG A 529 9.74 -16.46 -18.05
N THR A 530 9.30 -15.23 -17.81
CA THR A 530 7.88 -14.93 -17.52
C THR A 530 6.98 -15.28 -18.70
N LYS A 531 7.38 -14.92 -19.94
CA LYS A 531 6.64 -15.32 -21.15
C LYS A 531 6.55 -16.84 -21.29
N LYS A 532 7.67 -17.55 -21.05
CA LYS A 532 7.70 -19.02 -21.07
C LYS A 532 6.77 -19.62 -20.02
N ALA A 533 6.85 -19.16 -18.77
CA ALA A 533 6.03 -19.67 -17.67
C ALA A 533 4.52 -19.40 -17.87
N VAL A 534 4.15 -18.23 -18.39
CA VAL A 534 2.75 -17.93 -18.73
C VAL A 534 2.25 -18.83 -19.84
N ARG A 535 3.06 -19.07 -20.87
CA ARG A 535 2.71 -19.99 -21.96
C ARG A 535 2.52 -21.43 -21.48
N GLU A 536 3.43 -21.94 -20.67
CA GLU A 536 3.33 -23.29 -20.09
C GLU A 536 2.07 -23.44 -19.22
N HIS A 537 1.73 -22.41 -18.45
CA HIS A 537 0.50 -22.38 -17.65
C HIS A 537 -0.76 -22.35 -18.54
N ASP A 538 -0.78 -21.52 -19.58
CA ASP A 538 -1.90 -21.46 -20.53
C ASP A 538 -2.08 -22.81 -21.28
N GLU A 539 -0.98 -23.46 -21.66
CA GLU A 539 -1.01 -24.79 -22.31
C GLU A 539 -1.49 -25.89 -21.35
N ALA A 540 -1.07 -25.87 -20.08
CA ALA A 540 -1.55 -26.82 -19.07
C ALA A 540 -3.05 -26.66 -18.80
N GLN A 541 -3.55 -25.43 -18.75
CA GLN A 541 -4.99 -25.16 -18.60
C GLN A 541 -5.79 -25.60 -19.82
N ALA A 542 -5.29 -25.35 -21.03
CA ALA A 542 -5.93 -25.81 -22.26
C ALA A 542 -6.04 -27.34 -22.33
N ARG A 543 -5.01 -28.07 -21.87
CA ARG A 543 -5.06 -29.53 -21.74
C ARG A 543 -6.12 -30.00 -20.75
N LEU A 544 -6.21 -29.35 -19.59
CA LEU A 544 -7.22 -29.69 -18.59
C LEU A 544 -8.64 -29.42 -19.11
N GLU A 545 -8.85 -28.33 -19.85
CA GLU A 545 -10.14 -28.03 -20.48
C GLU A 545 -10.53 -29.07 -21.53
N ALA A 546 -9.58 -29.52 -22.35
CA ALA A 546 -9.83 -30.57 -23.33
C ALA A 546 -10.24 -31.90 -22.66
N VAL A 547 -9.59 -32.28 -21.56
CA VAL A 547 -9.96 -33.48 -20.79
C VAL A 547 -11.35 -33.37 -20.19
N LEU A 548 -11.69 -32.21 -19.59
CA LEU A 548 -13.02 -31.98 -19.04
C LEU A 548 -14.11 -32.03 -20.12
N GLU A 549 -13.85 -31.48 -21.31
CA GLU A 549 -14.78 -31.55 -22.44
C GLU A 549 -14.96 -32.99 -22.97
N GLU A 550 -13.93 -33.83 -22.88
CA GLU A 550 -14.03 -35.26 -23.22
C GLU A 550 -14.84 -36.03 -22.18
N GLU A 551 -14.64 -35.76 -20.88
CA GLU A 551 -15.43 -36.33 -19.79
C GLU A 551 -16.91 -35.92 -19.88
N ASP A 552 -17.20 -34.64 -20.13
CA ASP A 552 -18.58 -34.14 -20.29
C ASP A 552 -19.28 -34.83 -21.48
N ARG A 553 -18.58 -35.03 -22.61
CA ARG A 553 -19.13 -35.76 -23.76
C ARG A 553 -19.38 -37.23 -23.45
N ALA A 554 -18.47 -37.90 -22.74
CA ALA A 554 -18.64 -39.29 -22.35
C ALA A 554 -19.82 -39.47 -21.39
N LEU A 555 -20.05 -38.50 -20.48
CA LEU A 555 -21.22 -38.49 -19.61
C LEU A 555 -22.52 -38.28 -20.42
N GLU A 556 -22.55 -37.35 -21.37
CA GLU A 556 -23.70 -37.14 -22.25
C GLU A 556 -24.01 -38.41 -23.08
N GLU A 557 -22.98 -39.09 -23.59
CA GLU A 557 -23.12 -40.36 -24.30
C GLU A 557 -23.66 -41.48 -23.39
N ALA A 558 -23.12 -41.61 -22.17
CA ALA A 558 -23.59 -42.59 -21.20
C ALA A 558 -25.03 -42.31 -20.71
N GLU A 559 -25.41 -41.03 -20.53
CA GLU A 559 -26.79 -40.64 -20.22
C GLU A 559 -27.73 -40.96 -21.39
N ALA A 560 -27.28 -40.75 -22.63
CA ALA A 560 -28.04 -41.11 -23.83
C ALA A 560 -28.20 -42.63 -23.98
N GLU A 561 -27.17 -43.42 -23.68
CA GLU A 561 -27.23 -44.88 -23.67
C GLU A 561 -28.14 -45.42 -22.56
N ALA A 562 -28.05 -44.87 -21.34
CA ALA A 562 -28.93 -45.23 -20.23
C ALA A 562 -30.40 -44.85 -20.50
N ALA A 563 -30.64 -43.75 -21.23
CA ALA A 563 -31.98 -43.38 -21.68
C ALA A 563 -32.51 -44.28 -22.82
N ALA A 564 -31.62 -44.98 -23.54
CA ALA A 564 -31.97 -45.92 -24.60
C ALA A 564 -32.17 -47.37 -24.09
N GLU A 565 -31.79 -47.67 -22.85
CA GLU A 565 -32.01 -48.99 -22.23
C GLU A 565 -33.50 -49.17 -21.85
N PRO A 566 -34.18 -50.24 -22.31
CA PRO A 566 -35.60 -50.44 -22.01
C PRO A 566 -35.81 -50.71 -20.52
N ALA A 567 -36.78 -50.00 -19.92
CA ALA A 567 -37.18 -50.18 -18.53
C ALA A 567 -37.34 -51.68 -18.18
N PRO A 568 -36.84 -52.14 -17.01
CA PRO A 568 -37.00 -53.52 -16.62
C PRO A 568 -38.49 -53.89 -16.62
N PRO A 569 -38.86 -55.11 -17.07
CA PRO A 569 -40.25 -55.49 -17.22
C PRO A 569 -40.98 -55.27 -15.90
N SER A 570 -42.05 -54.48 -15.96
CA SER A 570 -42.96 -54.25 -14.86
C SER A 570 -43.39 -55.61 -14.31
N VAL A 571 -43.02 -55.90 -13.06
CA VAL A 571 -43.62 -57.00 -12.32
C VAL A 571 -45.11 -56.70 -12.24
N ASP A 572 -45.90 -57.48 -12.99
CA ASP A 572 -47.36 -57.42 -12.97
C ASP A 572 -47.85 -57.60 -11.53
N ALA A 573 -48.20 -56.48 -10.90
CA ALA A 573 -48.95 -56.46 -9.67
C ALA A 573 -50.39 -56.91 -9.99
N THR A 574 -50.58 -58.23 -10.11
CA THR A 574 -51.89 -58.85 -9.97
C THR A 574 -52.29 -58.79 -8.49
N PHE A 575 -52.90 -57.67 -8.12
CA PHE A 575 -53.62 -57.54 -6.86
C PHE A 575 -54.91 -58.39 -6.95
N SER A 576 -54.86 -59.61 -6.42
CA SER A 576 -56.05 -60.41 -6.11
C SER A 576 -56.43 -60.17 -4.64
N PRO A 577 -57.67 -59.77 -4.32
CA PRO A 577 -58.08 -59.58 -2.93
C PRO A 577 -58.58 -60.89 -2.32
N ALA A 578 -58.26 -61.07 -1.03
CA ALA A 578 -58.74 -62.07 -0.07
C ALA A 578 -57.98 -63.41 0.04
N SER A 579 -57.28 -63.61 1.17
CA SER A 579 -57.84 -64.33 2.32
C SER A 579 -56.84 -64.37 3.49
N ASN A 580 -57.31 -64.01 4.68
CA ASN A 580 -56.62 -64.17 5.97
C ASN A 580 -56.18 -65.61 6.23
N THR A 581 -54.99 -65.80 6.81
CA THR A 581 -54.79 -66.67 7.99
C THR A 581 -53.47 -66.33 8.67
N ALA A 582 -53.55 -66.06 9.97
CA ALA A 582 -52.43 -65.97 10.90
C ALA A 582 -51.66 -67.29 10.98
N THR A 583 -50.39 -67.27 11.38
CA THR A 583 -49.80 -68.10 12.47
C THR A 583 -48.34 -67.67 12.74
N ASP A 584 -48.01 -67.67 14.02
CA ASP A 584 -46.73 -67.46 14.69
C ASP A 584 -45.51 -68.21 14.12
N ALA A 585 -44.33 -67.70 14.47
CA ALA A 585 -43.30 -68.41 15.26
C ALA A 585 -41.85 -68.28 14.73
N GLN A 586 -40.99 -67.79 15.63
CA GLN A 586 -39.70 -68.36 16.03
C GLN A 586 -38.52 -68.45 15.03
N SER A 587 -37.48 -67.68 15.38
CA SER A 587 -36.08 -68.10 15.58
C SER A 587 -35.48 -69.22 14.71
N ALA A 588 -34.42 -68.90 13.97
CA ALA A 588 -33.11 -69.58 14.01
C ALA A 588 -32.19 -69.09 12.88
N GLU A 589 -30.96 -68.67 13.22
CA GLU A 589 -29.78 -68.79 12.34
C GLU A 589 -29.50 -70.29 12.07
N PRO A 590 -28.86 -70.65 10.94
CA PRO A 590 -27.41 -70.88 11.00
C PRO A 590 -26.59 -70.55 9.73
N GLU A 591 -25.30 -70.33 9.99
CA GLU A 591 -24.06 -70.45 9.19
C GLU A 591 -24.10 -71.03 7.75
N SER A 592 -23.32 -70.41 6.84
CA SER A 592 -22.19 -71.12 6.18
C SER A 592 -21.19 -70.19 5.44
N THR A 593 -19.91 -70.29 5.86
CA THR A 593 -18.68 -70.42 5.05
C THR A 593 -18.14 -69.29 4.15
N GLY A 594 -17.01 -68.70 4.58
CA GLY A 594 -15.72 -68.84 3.87
C GLY A 594 -15.08 -67.58 3.22
N PRO A 595 -13.74 -67.33 3.34
CA PRO A 595 -13.13 -66.00 3.20
C PRO A 595 -12.16 -65.81 2.01
N ALA A 596 -11.90 -64.56 1.60
CA ALA A 596 -10.65 -64.15 0.95
C ALA A 596 -10.50 -62.61 0.92
N THR A 597 -9.59 -62.07 1.73
CA THR A 597 -9.09 -60.68 1.66
C THR A 597 -7.62 -60.72 1.25
N GLU A 598 -7.30 -60.14 0.09
CA GLU A 598 -5.93 -59.97 -0.39
C GLU A 598 -5.58 -58.48 -0.49
N ARG A 599 -4.30 -58.20 -0.21
CA ARG A 599 -3.73 -56.95 0.32
C ARG A 599 -3.31 -55.97 -0.79
N LEU A 600 -3.32 -54.67 -0.48
CA LEU A 600 -2.57 -53.62 -1.18
C LEU A 600 -1.22 -53.37 -0.47
N PRO A 601 -0.14 -52.99 -1.17
CA PRO A 601 1.19 -52.80 -0.56
C PRO A 601 1.47 -51.34 -0.17
N GLU A 602 2.06 -51.14 1.01
CA GLU A 602 2.68 -49.89 1.49
C GLU A 602 4.20 -49.89 1.22
N ALA A 603 4.75 -48.73 0.84
CA ALA A 603 6.19 -48.47 0.73
C ALA A 603 6.56 -47.11 1.38
N VAL A 604 7.15 -47.19 2.58
CA VAL A 604 8.43 -46.60 3.07
C VAL A 604 8.90 -45.24 2.51
N ASP A 605 9.11 -44.22 3.37
CA ASP A 605 10.40 -43.93 4.03
C ASP A 605 10.38 -42.64 4.89
N SER A 606 10.97 -42.69 6.09
CA SER A 606 11.32 -41.55 6.95
C SER A 606 12.44 -42.00 7.92
N PRO A 607 13.55 -41.25 8.08
CA PRO A 607 14.73 -41.71 8.82
C PRO A 607 14.63 -41.44 10.34
N PRO A 608 15.42 -42.16 11.17
CA PRO A 608 15.32 -42.09 12.63
C PRO A 608 16.28 -41.07 13.27
N ASP A 609 15.81 -40.44 14.35
CA ASP A 609 16.61 -39.75 15.36
C ASP A 609 17.13 -40.78 16.39
N ASP A 610 18.43 -40.72 16.70
CA ASP A 610 19.10 -41.55 17.70
C ASP A 610 19.63 -40.67 18.86
N ASP A 611 19.45 -41.16 20.08
CA ASP A 611 19.67 -40.47 21.36
C ASP A 611 21.06 -40.79 21.94
N LYS A 612 21.74 -39.77 22.50
CA LYS A 612 22.77 -39.77 23.58
C LYS A 612 24.10 -40.53 23.48
N ARG A 613 25.19 -39.76 23.69
CA ARG A 613 26.32 -39.88 24.67
C ARG A 613 27.28 -38.70 24.35
N GLY A 614 27.80 -37.86 25.25
CA GLY A 614 28.37 -38.10 26.56
C GLY A 614 29.91 -37.95 26.49
N THR A 615 30.41 -36.71 26.54
CA THR A 615 31.70 -36.21 27.12
C THR A 615 31.80 -34.72 26.85
#